data_AF-A0AA88QFZ7-F1
#
_entry.id   AF-A0AA88QFZ7-F1
#
_cell.length_a   1.000
_cell.length_b   1.000
_cell.length_c   1.000
_cell.angle_alpha   90.00
_cell.angle_beta   90.00
_cell.angle_gamma   90.00
#
_symmetry.space_group_name_H-M   'P 1'
#
loop_
_entity.id
_entity.type
_entity.pdbx_description
1 polymer ?
#
loop_
_entity_poly.entity_id
_entity_poly.type
_entity_poly.pdbx_seq_one_letter_code
_entity_poly.pdbx_strand_id
1 'polypeptide(L)'
;MHLCVSVCVCVQLRGNMRGNPPLVIDGKRRILQSGSFHYPRTTPEMWPEIIRKSKEGGLDVIETYVFWNYHEPVKGEYYFDGRFDLVKFVRTVHEAGLYVHLRIGPYVCAEWNYGGFPLLLHFIPGVQFRTTNEIFEKEMNIFLVKIVNLMKEENLFASQGGPIILAQVENEYGNVEGSYGVGRELYIRWAAETAISLNTTVLWVMCTQSDAPDPIVTTQLIAQILSPILLVFLVVFFLLEILVLSCPYINTCNGCYCDGFTPNSPSKPKMWTENYSGWFLSFGYAVPYRPVEDLAFSVARFFEKGGTFQNYYMYFGGTNFGRTAGGPLIATSYDYDAPIDEYGFTRQPKWGHLRDLHKSIKHCEDYLVNADPTQQSLGTNLEAHVYYKTSNDCAAFLANYDSSVDANVSFNGNSYFLPAWSVSILPDCKNVIFNTAKVDVHKFYVEKLFCCPMSVEVVSQRTVGDVALARNTSVSELSLASSKWSWYKEEVGVWSNNSFVASSLLEQINTTKDISDFLWYTTR
;
A
#
# COMPACT_ATOMS: atom_id res chain seq x y z
N MET A 1 39.04 18.37 9.51
CA MET A 1 37.99 17.55 10.13
C MET A 1 36.66 18.14 9.70
N HIS A 2 36.10 17.65 8.59
CA HIS A 2 34.82 18.15 8.06
C HIS A 2 33.69 17.58 8.92
N LEU A 3 32.97 18.45 9.63
CA LEU A 3 31.73 18.13 10.31
C LEU A 3 30.69 17.82 9.22
N CYS A 4 30.42 16.54 9.01
CA CYS A 4 29.28 16.08 8.21
C CYS A 4 28.02 16.31 9.06
N VAL A 5 27.32 17.41 8.82
CA VAL A 5 26.00 17.65 9.42
C VAL A 5 25.05 16.67 8.74
N SER A 6 24.69 15.60 9.44
CA SER A 6 23.62 14.69 9.02
C SER A 6 22.33 15.50 8.98
N VAL A 7 21.78 15.72 7.79
CA VAL A 7 20.48 16.38 7.60
C VAL A 7 19.43 15.38 8.03
N CYS A 8 18.81 15.57 9.21
CA CYS A 8 17.64 14.79 9.63
C CYS A 8 16.52 14.96 8.60
N VAL A 9 16.01 13.86 8.03
CA VAL A 9 14.85 13.84 7.14
C VAL A 9 13.60 14.11 7.98
N CYS A 10 13.13 15.35 8.02
CA CYS A 10 11.87 15.68 8.67
C CYS A 10 10.75 15.65 7.63
N VAL A 11 9.86 14.66 7.70
CA VAL A 11 8.63 14.64 6.91
C VAL A 11 7.66 15.65 7.53
N GLN A 12 7.29 16.68 6.77
CA GLN A 12 6.43 17.76 7.27
C GLN A 12 5.26 18.01 6.34
N LEU A 13 4.15 18.50 6.92
CA LEU A 13 3.10 19.20 6.19
C LEU A 13 3.43 20.70 6.25
N ARG A 14 3.67 21.36 5.11
CA ARG A 14 3.83 22.83 5.06
C ARG A 14 2.71 23.48 4.26
N GLY A 15 1.78 24.10 4.99
CA GLY A 15 0.69 24.89 4.46
C GLY A 15 1.18 26.23 3.91
N ASN A 16 1.12 26.37 2.59
CA ASN A 16 1.04 27.66 1.89
C ASN A 16 0.26 27.54 0.57
N MET A 17 -0.38 26.39 0.30
CA MET A 17 -1.24 26.17 -0.87
C MET A 17 -2.70 26.10 -0.44
N ARG A 18 -3.61 26.53 -1.31
CA ARG A 18 -5.06 26.55 -1.07
C ARG A 18 -5.69 25.28 -1.63
N GLY A 19 -5.22 24.12 -1.17
CA GLY A 19 -5.72 22.81 -1.56
C GLY A 19 -4.65 21.72 -1.42
N ASN A 20 -5.00 20.59 -0.82
CA ASN A 20 -4.26 19.32 -0.84
C ASN A 20 -2.70 19.42 -0.84
N PRO A 21 -2.06 20.00 0.19
CA PRO A 21 -0.61 20.20 0.18
C PRO A 21 0.16 18.87 0.05
N PRO A 22 1.12 18.74 -0.88
CA PRO A 22 1.96 17.55 -0.99
C PRO A 22 2.84 17.34 0.24
N LEU A 23 3.30 16.10 0.40
CA LEU A 23 4.27 15.75 1.44
C LEU A 23 5.61 16.46 1.20
N VAL A 24 6.21 16.97 2.27
CA VAL A 24 7.56 17.54 2.24
C VAL A 24 8.54 16.51 2.78
N ILE A 25 9.49 16.10 1.95
CA ILE A 25 10.57 15.18 2.30
C ILE A 25 11.89 15.90 1.99
N ASP A 26 12.80 15.97 2.96
CA ASP A 26 14.07 16.73 2.86
C ASP A 26 13.88 18.19 2.44
N GLY A 27 12.84 18.83 2.97
CA GLY A 27 12.51 20.23 2.65
C GLY A 27 11.95 20.44 1.23
N LYS A 28 11.74 19.38 0.45
CA LYS A 28 11.16 19.44 -0.90
C LYS A 28 9.77 18.84 -0.91
N ARG A 29 8.81 19.54 -1.49
CA ARG A 29 7.49 18.97 -1.78
C ARG A 29 7.64 17.93 -2.88
N ARG A 30 6.95 16.80 -2.76
CA ARG A 30 7.06 15.67 -3.68
C ARG A 30 5.68 15.16 -4.10
N ILE A 31 5.57 14.77 -5.36
CA ILE A 31 4.49 13.92 -5.84
C ILE A 31 5.00 12.48 -5.77
N LEU A 32 4.30 11.61 -5.07
CA LEU A 32 4.81 10.26 -4.77
C LEU A 32 4.00 9.19 -5.49
N GLN A 33 4.71 8.35 -6.24
CA GLN A 33 4.18 7.10 -6.78
C GLN A 33 4.60 5.94 -5.86
N SER A 34 3.64 5.16 -5.42
CA SER A 34 3.83 4.06 -4.47
C SER A 34 3.29 2.76 -5.03
N GLY A 35 3.79 1.64 -4.54
CA GLY A 35 3.26 0.31 -4.88
C GLY A 35 3.34 -0.65 -3.71
N SER A 36 2.27 -1.40 -3.50
CA SER A 36 2.21 -2.42 -2.46
C SER A 36 3.04 -3.64 -2.83
N PHE A 37 3.87 -4.05 -1.88
CA PHE A 37 4.67 -5.27 -1.91
C PHE A 37 4.71 -5.86 -0.49
N HIS A 38 3.96 -6.95 -0.28
CA HIS A 38 3.93 -7.67 1.00
C HIS A 38 5.09 -8.66 1.12
N TYR A 39 6.03 -8.36 2.02
CA TYR A 39 7.26 -9.15 2.22
C TYR A 39 7.03 -10.66 2.42
N PRO A 40 5.98 -11.15 3.14
CA PRO A 40 5.80 -12.58 3.34
C PRO A 40 5.16 -13.31 2.16
N ARG A 41 4.68 -12.58 1.14
CA ARG A 41 4.12 -13.17 -0.09
C ARG A 41 5.20 -13.51 -1.13
N THR A 42 6.47 -13.38 -0.77
CA THR A 42 7.60 -13.86 -1.57
C THR A 42 8.75 -14.28 -0.65
N THR A 43 9.88 -14.63 -1.23
CA THR A 43 11.08 -15.06 -0.51
C THR A 43 12.09 -13.92 -0.36
N PRO A 44 12.91 -13.91 0.71
CA PRO A 44 13.96 -12.91 0.90
C PRO A 44 14.94 -12.77 -0.28
N GLU A 45 15.15 -13.87 -1.00
CA GLU A 45 16.03 -13.91 -2.19
C GLU A 45 15.42 -13.15 -3.37
N MET A 46 14.09 -13.07 -3.46
CA MET A 46 13.39 -12.34 -4.52
C MET A 46 13.23 -10.85 -4.19
N TRP A 47 13.23 -10.43 -2.92
CA TRP A 47 12.99 -9.03 -2.51
C TRP A 47 13.82 -8.02 -3.30
N PRO A 48 15.16 -8.16 -3.43
CA PRO A 48 15.97 -7.14 -4.12
C PRO A 48 15.57 -6.95 -5.58
N GLU A 49 15.24 -8.03 -6.28
CA GLU A 49 14.89 -8.00 -7.70
C GLU A 49 13.50 -7.38 -7.93
N ILE A 50 12.51 -7.70 -7.09
CA ILE A 50 11.18 -7.09 -7.15
C ILE A 50 11.28 -5.59 -6.84
N ILE A 51 12.03 -5.21 -5.79
CA ILE A 51 12.26 -3.81 -5.42
C ILE A 51 12.96 -3.04 -6.55
N ARG A 52 13.97 -3.65 -7.20
CA ARG A 52 14.65 -3.06 -8.37
C ARG A 52 13.66 -2.80 -9.51
N LYS A 53 12.83 -3.78 -9.86
CA LYS A 53 11.78 -3.65 -10.89
C LYS A 53 10.74 -2.58 -10.53
N SER A 54 10.38 -2.46 -9.25
CA SER A 54 9.52 -1.39 -8.73
C SER A 54 10.13 -0.01 -8.91
N LYS A 55 11.42 0.16 -8.57
CA LYS A 55 12.15 1.42 -8.79
C LYS A 55 12.27 1.77 -10.28
N GLU A 56 12.63 0.81 -11.12
CA GLU A 56 12.72 1.01 -12.58
C GLU A 56 11.37 1.30 -13.22
N GLY A 57 10.31 0.78 -12.60
CA GLY A 57 8.93 1.11 -12.91
C GLY A 57 8.52 2.52 -12.53
N GLY A 58 9.37 3.28 -11.83
CA GLY A 58 9.15 4.68 -11.48
C GLY A 58 8.46 4.91 -10.13
N LEU A 59 8.42 3.92 -9.24
CA LEU A 59 7.94 4.11 -7.87
C LEU A 59 8.99 4.87 -7.03
N ASP A 60 8.51 5.73 -6.13
CA ASP A 60 9.31 6.37 -5.06
C ASP A 60 9.17 5.64 -3.73
N VAL A 61 8.05 4.94 -3.51
CA VAL A 61 7.65 4.36 -2.22
C VAL A 61 7.22 2.91 -2.39
N ILE A 62 7.63 2.04 -1.47
CA ILE A 62 7.06 0.70 -1.29
C ILE A 62 6.11 0.73 -0.10
N GLU A 63 4.89 0.28 -0.31
CA GLU A 63 3.89 0.11 0.75
C GLU A 63 3.83 -1.35 1.19
N THR A 64 3.77 -1.61 2.49
CA THR A 64 3.50 -2.97 2.99
C THR A 64 2.68 -2.93 4.26
N TYR A 65 1.77 -3.91 4.39
CA TYR A 65 1.19 -4.28 5.68
C TYR A 65 2.20 -4.97 6.60
N VAL A 66 1.92 -4.99 7.89
CA VAL A 66 2.58 -5.83 8.90
C VAL A 66 1.63 -6.95 9.35
N PHE A 67 2.06 -8.21 9.29
CA PHE A 67 1.18 -9.37 9.51
C PHE A 67 1.33 -9.95 10.93
N TRP A 68 0.53 -9.44 11.88
CA TRP A 68 0.63 -9.77 13.31
C TRP A 68 0.57 -11.29 13.58
N ASN A 69 -0.35 -12.02 12.96
CA ASN A 69 -0.54 -13.45 13.16
C ASN A 69 0.73 -14.31 12.98
N TYR A 70 1.64 -13.90 12.09
CA TYR A 70 2.93 -14.58 11.92
C TYR A 70 4.06 -14.00 12.77
N HIS A 71 3.96 -12.72 13.13
CA HIS A 71 4.95 -12.09 14.01
C HIS A 71 4.77 -12.49 15.47
N GLU A 72 3.59 -12.95 15.89
CA GLU A 72 3.33 -13.43 17.24
C GLU A 72 2.49 -14.72 17.20
N PRO A 73 3.06 -15.85 16.73
CA PRO A 73 2.35 -17.12 16.65
C PRO A 73 2.02 -17.69 18.03
N VAL A 74 2.85 -17.37 19.02
CA VAL A 74 2.65 -17.67 20.44
C VAL A 74 2.70 -16.35 21.20
N LYS A 75 1.76 -16.16 22.14
CA LYS A 75 1.63 -14.90 22.88
C LYS A 75 2.93 -14.52 23.60
N GLY A 76 3.46 -13.34 23.29
CA GLY A 76 4.72 -12.81 23.81
C GLY A 76 5.99 -13.32 23.12
N GLU A 77 5.89 -14.29 22.21
CA GLU A 77 7.02 -14.82 21.45
C GLU A 77 6.98 -14.33 20.00
N TYR A 78 7.92 -13.45 19.66
CA TYR A 78 7.93 -12.80 18.36
C TYR A 78 8.87 -13.47 17.35
N TYR A 79 8.46 -13.50 16.09
CA TYR A 79 9.23 -14.08 14.99
C TYR A 79 9.45 -13.07 13.84
N PHE A 80 10.72 -12.82 13.51
CA PHE A 80 11.15 -11.88 12.46
C PHE A 80 12.28 -12.47 11.59
N ASP A 81 12.20 -13.75 11.25
CA ASP A 81 13.20 -14.43 10.42
C ASP A 81 12.63 -14.88 9.06
N GLY A 82 13.53 -15.21 8.13
CA GLY A 82 13.18 -15.69 6.79
C GLY A 82 12.29 -14.69 6.05
N ARG A 83 11.19 -15.15 5.44
CA ARG A 83 10.24 -14.26 4.72
C ARG A 83 9.44 -13.32 5.63
N PHE A 84 9.59 -13.45 6.94
CA PHE A 84 8.95 -12.58 7.93
C PHE A 84 9.96 -11.61 8.56
N ASP A 85 11.18 -11.53 8.04
CA ASP A 85 12.16 -10.52 8.46
C ASP A 85 11.80 -9.13 7.91
N LEU A 86 10.92 -8.45 8.65
CA LEU A 86 10.45 -7.10 8.32
C LEU A 86 11.59 -6.08 8.30
N VAL A 87 12.54 -6.17 9.23
CA VAL A 87 13.68 -5.24 9.32
C VAL A 87 14.56 -5.36 8.08
N LYS A 88 14.92 -6.58 7.68
CA LYS A 88 15.69 -6.82 6.46
C LYS A 88 14.94 -6.38 5.21
N PHE A 89 13.63 -6.61 5.14
CA PHE A 89 12.83 -6.11 4.01
C PHE A 89 12.90 -4.59 3.90
N VAL A 90 12.63 -3.86 4.99
CA VAL A 90 12.66 -2.39 5.00
C VAL A 90 14.06 -1.85 4.68
N ARG A 91 15.13 -2.49 5.19
CA ARG A 91 16.52 -2.16 4.82
C ARG A 91 16.79 -2.38 3.34
N THR A 92 16.28 -3.48 2.76
CA THR A 92 16.43 -3.75 1.32
C THR A 92 15.75 -2.66 0.47
N VAL A 93 14.59 -2.16 0.89
CA VAL A 93 13.93 -1.01 0.25
C VAL A 93 14.77 0.26 0.37
N HIS A 94 15.36 0.50 1.55
CA HIS A 94 16.24 1.64 1.79
C HIS A 94 17.51 1.61 0.93
N GLU A 95 18.17 0.46 0.83
CA GLU A 95 19.36 0.23 0.00
C GLU A 95 19.08 0.48 -1.49
N ALA A 96 17.86 0.15 -1.93
CA ALA A 96 17.39 0.49 -3.27
C ALA A 96 17.10 1.99 -3.43
N GLY A 97 17.11 2.80 -2.38
CA GLY A 97 16.85 4.24 -2.42
C GLY A 97 15.37 4.59 -2.61
N LEU A 98 14.47 3.73 -2.13
CA LEU A 98 13.04 3.98 -2.07
C LEU A 98 12.61 4.28 -0.64
N TYR A 99 11.48 4.98 -0.48
CA TYR A 99 10.84 5.17 0.82
C TYR A 99 9.89 4.02 1.15
N VAL A 100 9.41 3.98 2.39
CA VAL A 100 8.44 3.01 2.88
C VAL A 100 7.21 3.70 3.46
N HIS A 101 6.03 3.23 3.07
CA HIS A 101 4.78 3.44 3.79
C HIS A 101 4.46 2.14 4.57
N LEU A 102 4.62 2.18 5.89
CA LEU A 102 4.47 1.00 6.75
C LEU A 102 3.07 0.94 7.36
N ARG A 103 2.21 0.08 6.81
CA ARG A 103 0.83 -0.09 7.29
C ARG A 103 0.79 -1.12 8.40
N ILE A 104 1.01 -0.66 9.63
CA ILE A 104 1.16 -1.55 10.79
C ILE A 104 -0.15 -2.26 11.13
N GLY A 105 -1.30 -1.61 10.89
CA GLY A 105 -2.63 -2.15 11.21
C GLY A 105 -2.96 -1.97 12.70
N PRO A 106 -3.25 -3.04 13.48
CA PRO A 106 -2.84 -4.40 13.18
C PRO A 106 -3.91 -5.29 12.55
N TYR A 107 -5.15 -4.80 12.43
CA TYR A 107 -6.04 -5.31 11.40
C TYR A 107 -5.57 -4.78 10.05
N VAL A 108 -5.36 -5.67 9.09
CA VAL A 108 -4.84 -5.31 7.75
C VAL A 108 -5.77 -5.72 6.61
N CYS A 109 -6.82 -6.51 6.89
CA CYS A 109 -7.64 -7.15 5.86
C CYS A 109 -6.77 -8.01 4.92
N ALA A 110 -6.27 -7.39 3.85
CA ALA A 110 -5.23 -7.86 2.93
C ALA A 110 -5.50 -9.21 2.26
N GLU A 111 -6.75 -9.67 2.26
CA GLU A 111 -7.12 -11.04 1.90
C GLU A 111 -6.25 -12.07 2.64
N TRP A 112 -5.92 -11.75 3.89
CA TRP A 112 -5.02 -12.50 4.74
C TRP A 112 -5.79 -13.24 5.83
N ASN A 113 -5.24 -14.36 6.30
CA ASN A 113 -5.87 -15.19 7.30
C ASN A 113 -6.23 -14.35 8.53
N TYR A 114 -7.50 -14.44 8.91
CA TYR A 114 -8.09 -13.71 10.04
C TYR A 114 -7.81 -12.19 10.04
N GLY A 115 -7.63 -11.59 8.86
CA GLY A 115 -7.37 -10.16 8.68
C GLY A 115 -6.04 -9.68 9.27
N GLY A 116 -5.11 -10.61 9.51
CA GLY A 116 -3.81 -10.33 10.15
C GLY A 116 -3.78 -10.58 11.65
N PHE A 117 -4.91 -10.78 12.32
CA PHE A 117 -4.93 -11.04 13.76
C PHE A 117 -4.42 -12.45 14.10
N PRO A 118 -3.56 -12.60 15.13
CA PRO A 118 -3.28 -13.90 15.72
C PRO A 118 -4.58 -14.55 16.23
N LEU A 119 -4.83 -15.81 15.88
CA LEU A 119 -6.04 -16.48 16.33
C LEU A 119 -6.10 -16.62 17.86
N LEU A 120 -4.95 -16.62 18.56
CA LEU A 120 -4.91 -16.64 20.03
C LEU A 120 -5.74 -15.52 20.67
N LEU A 121 -5.90 -14.37 19.99
CA LEU A 121 -6.72 -13.27 20.48
C LEU A 121 -8.18 -13.69 20.62
N HIS A 122 -8.69 -14.54 19.73
CA HIS A 122 -10.08 -15.02 19.73
C HIS A 122 -10.45 -15.74 21.03
N PHE A 123 -9.47 -16.36 21.70
CA PHE A 123 -9.71 -17.17 22.90
C PHE A 123 -9.58 -16.40 24.20
N ILE A 124 -9.31 -15.08 24.15
CA ILE A 124 -9.24 -14.27 25.35
C ILE A 124 -10.67 -13.97 25.83
N PRO A 125 -11.06 -14.38 27.06
CA PRO A 125 -12.43 -14.19 27.53
C PRO A 125 -12.84 -12.71 27.52
N GLY A 126 -13.98 -12.41 26.90
CA GLY A 126 -14.54 -11.06 26.86
C GLY A 126 -13.93 -10.12 25.82
N VAL A 127 -13.02 -10.61 24.98
CA VAL A 127 -12.44 -9.82 23.89
C VAL A 127 -13.50 -9.47 22.84
N GLN A 128 -13.44 -8.25 22.34
CA GLN A 128 -14.21 -7.81 21.18
C GLN A 128 -13.29 -7.04 20.26
N PHE A 129 -13.19 -7.46 19.01
CA PHE A 129 -12.24 -6.87 18.08
C PHE A 129 -12.76 -5.56 17.50
N ARG A 130 -11.82 -4.64 17.27
CA ARG A 130 -12.02 -3.38 16.55
C ARG A 130 -13.16 -2.56 17.14
N THR A 131 -13.21 -2.48 18.47
CA THR A 131 -14.17 -1.67 19.23
C THR A 131 -13.55 -1.30 20.57
N THR A 132 -14.21 -0.42 21.32
CA THR A 132 -13.79 -0.06 22.68
C THR A 132 -13.90 -1.25 23.61
N ASN A 133 -12.78 -1.92 23.81
CA ASN A 133 -12.64 -3.12 24.62
C ASN A 133 -11.22 -3.16 25.19
N GLU A 134 -11.09 -2.97 26.50
CA GLU A 134 -9.79 -2.80 27.17
C GLU A 134 -8.81 -3.96 26.90
N ILE A 135 -9.33 -5.17 26.71
CA ILE A 135 -8.54 -6.35 26.38
C ILE A 135 -7.94 -6.19 24.98
N PHE A 136 -8.79 -5.96 23.98
CA PHE A 136 -8.34 -5.79 22.60
C PHE A 136 -7.40 -4.60 22.44
N GLU A 137 -7.76 -3.46 23.04
CA GLU A 137 -6.95 -2.24 23.04
C GLU A 137 -5.56 -2.48 23.64
N LYS A 138 -5.48 -3.19 24.77
CA LYS A 138 -4.21 -3.56 25.40
C LYS A 138 -3.34 -4.43 24.48
N GLU A 139 -3.90 -5.48 23.89
CA GLU A 139 -3.14 -6.39 23.02
C GLU A 139 -2.69 -5.67 21.73
N MET A 140 -3.56 -4.86 21.12
CA MET A 140 -3.23 -4.02 19.97
C MET A 140 -2.10 -3.04 20.31
N ASN A 141 -2.15 -2.38 21.46
CA ASN A 141 -1.11 -1.46 21.90
C ASN A 141 0.24 -2.17 22.10
N ILE A 142 0.25 -3.35 22.73
CA ILE A 142 1.48 -4.16 22.90
C ILE A 142 2.14 -4.42 21.55
N PHE A 143 1.37 -4.86 20.55
CA PHE A 143 1.89 -5.13 19.22
C PHE A 143 2.36 -3.87 18.49
N LEU A 144 1.57 -2.78 18.52
CA LEU A 144 1.96 -1.50 17.93
C LEU A 144 3.27 -0.98 18.51
N VAL A 145 3.40 -0.98 19.85
CA VAL A 145 4.65 -0.61 20.55
C VAL A 145 5.80 -1.50 20.11
N LYS A 146 5.59 -2.82 20.02
CA LYS A 146 6.63 -3.77 19.59
C LYS A 146 7.15 -3.44 18.19
N ILE A 147 6.28 -3.23 17.21
CA ILE A 147 6.68 -2.93 15.83
C ILE A 147 7.36 -1.56 15.74
N VAL A 148 6.80 -0.53 16.39
CA VAL A 148 7.42 0.80 16.37
C VAL A 148 8.79 0.80 17.04
N ASN A 149 8.95 0.16 18.19
CA ASN A 149 10.25 0.07 18.86
C ASN A 149 11.27 -0.68 18.00
N LEU A 150 10.87 -1.79 17.37
CA LEU A 150 11.73 -2.53 16.45
C LEU A 150 12.24 -1.63 15.30
N MET A 151 11.35 -0.84 14.68
CA MET A 151 11.75 0.09 13.62
C MET A 151 12.62 1.24 14.14
N LYS A 152 12.38 1.73 15.37
CA LYS A 152 13.18 2.79 16.01
C LYS A 152 14.57 2.35 16.38
N GLU A 153 14.70 1.18 17.00
CA GLU A 153 15.98 0.57 17.39
C GLU A 153 16.90 0.40 16.17
N GLU A 154 16.29 0.13 15.01
CA GLU A 154 16.97 -0.04 13.73
C GLU A 154 17.12 1.24 12.91
N ASN A 155 16.71 2.39 13.46
CA ASN A 155 16.77 3.72 12.81
C ASN A 155 16.05 3.77 11.46
N LEU A 156 14.92 3.07 11.32
CA LEU A 156 14.22 2.92 10.04
C LEU A 156 13.18 4.02 9.77
N PHE A 157 12.84 4.85 10.75
CA PHE A 157 12.02 6.05 10.52
C PHE A 157 12.83 7.15 9.83
N ALA A 158 12.19 7.92 8.96
CA ALA A 158 12.82 8.99 8.19
C ALA A 158 13.58 9.98 9.07
N SER A 159 13.02 10.39 10.21
CA SER A 159 13.70 11.28 11.17
C SER A 159 15.04 10.76 11.69
N GLN A 160 15.23 9.45 11.68
CA GLN A 160 16.46 8.74 12.08
C GLN A 160 17.39 8.45 10.89
N GLY A 161 17.01 8.85 9.68
CA GLY A 161 17.71 8.59 8.43
C GLY A 161 17.21 7.37 7.65
N GLY A 162 16.18 6.67 8.14
CA GLY A 162 15.62 5.49 7.50
C GLY A 162 14.59 5.78 6.39
N PRO A 163 14.04 4.74 5.74
CA PRO A 163 13.14 4.92 4.60
C PRO A 163 11.68 5.18 4.98
N ILE A 164 11.24 4.89 6.22
CA ILE A 164 9.81 4.95 6.58
C ILE A 164 9.38 6.41 6.70
N ILE A 165 8.49 6.85 5.80
CA ILE A 165 7.97 8.24 5.73
C ILE A 165 6.51 8.36 6.18
N LEU A 166 5.79 7.25 6.17
CA LEU A 166 4.38 7.16 6.53
C LEU A 166 4.15 5.88 7.33
N ALA A 167 3.24 5.95 8.30
CA ALA A 167 2.73 4.78 8.99
C ALA A 167 1.20 4.78 8.99
N GLN A 168 0.58 3.61 9.04
CA GLN A 168 -0.87 3.50 9.18
C GLN A 168 -1.23 2.61 10.37
N VAL A 169 -2.24 3.07 11.11
CA VAL A 169 -2.92 2.31 12.16
C VAL A 169 -4.35 2.02 11.69
N GLU A 170 -4.87 0.85 12.06
CA GLU A 170 -6.12 0.30 11.55
C GLU A 170 -6.15 0.15 10.02
N ASN A 171 -7.25 -0.40 9.50
CA ASN A 171 -7.49 -0.57 8.08
C ASN A 171 -8.99 -0.55 7.75
N GLU A 172 -9.41 0.46 6.98
CA GLU A 172 -10.79 0.60 6.49
C GLU A 172 -11.85 0.48 7.58
N TYR A 173 -11.57 1.00 8.78
CA TYR A 173 -12.48 0.90 9.90
C TYR A 173 -13.80 1.65 9.64
N GLY A 174 -13.76 2.76 8.90
CA GLY A 174 -14.95 3.51 8.49
C GLY A 174 -15.98 2.69 7.70
N ASN A 175 -15.60 1.57 7.08
CA ASN A 175 -16.56 0.67 6.42
C ASN A 175 -17.41 -0.14 7.41
N VAL A 176 -16.93 -0.36 8.64
CA VAL A 176 -17.57 -1.23 9.64
C VAL A 176 -17.99 -0.49 10.92
N GLU A 177 -17.45 0.71 11.14
CA GLU A 177 -17.60 1.47 12.37
C GLU A 177 -19.07 1.71 12.77
N GLY A 178 -19.97 1.83 11.78
CA GLY A 178 -21.39 2.09 12.02
C GLY A 178 -22.08 1.00 12.82
N SER A 179 -21.59 -0.23 12.75
CA SER A 179 -22.10 -1.38 13.52
C SER A 179 -21.77 -1.31 15.01
N TYR A 180 -20.79 -0.49 15.41
CA TYR A 180 -20.31 -0.40 16.79
C TYR A 180 -20.92 0.77 17.59
N GLY A 181 -21.82 1.55 16.98
CA GLY A 181 -22.52 2.66 17.66
C GLY A 181 -21.55 3.68 18.26
N VAL A 182 -21.76 4.08 19.51
CA VAL A 182 -20.90 5.09 20.20
C VAL A 182 -19.48 4.58 20.43
N GLY A 183 -19.28 3.26 20.56
CA GLY A 183 -17.95 2.68 20.76
C GLY A 183 -16.99 2.94 19.60
N ARG A 184 -17.52 3.29 18.41
CA ARG A 184 -16.71 3.53 17.23
C ARG A 184 -15.82 4.77 17.34
N GLU A 185 -16.38 5.88 17.82
CA GLU A 185 -15.70 7.17 17.92
C GLU A 185 -14.64 7.13 19.03
N LEU A 186 -14.93 6.40 20.12
CA LEU A 186 -13.99 6.18 21.21
C LEU A 186 -12.81 5.32 20.77
N TYR A 187 -13.08 4.21 20.08
CA TYR A 187 -12.05 3.30 19.58
C TYR A 187 -11.12 3.98 18.57
N ILE A 188 -11.65 4.66 17.56
CA ILE A 188 -10.80 5.26 16.52
C ILE A 188 -9.96 6.41 17.07
N ARG A 189 -10.51 7.18 18.02
CA ARG A 189 -9.76 8.22 18.73
C ARG A 189 -8.66 7.63 19.60
N TRP A 190 -8.97 6.57 20.36
CA TRP A 190 -7.97 5.85 21.15
C TRP A 190 -6.85 5.28 20.26
N ALA A 191 -7.18 4.66 19.13
CA ALA A 191 -6.19 4.11 18.20
C ALA A 191 -5.28 5.21 17.65
N ALA A 192 -5.89 6.35 17.29
CA ALA A 192 -5.18 7.53 16.82
C ALA A 192 -4.22 8.10 17.88
N GLU A 193 -4.72 8.34 19.10
CA GLU A 193 -3.93 8.86 20.22
C GLU A 193 -2.80 7.91 20.60
N THR A 194 -3.07 6.60 20.60
CA THR A 194 -2.08 5.57 20.86
C THR A 194 -0.93 5.65 19.85
N ALA A 195 -1.22 5.65 18.55
CA ALA A 195 -0.17 5.71 17.53
C ALA A 195 0.63 7.04 17.54
N ILE A 196 -0.01 8.18 17.85
CA ILE A 196 0.71 9.45 18.07
C ILE A 196 1.63 9.36 19.29
N SER A 197 1.16 8.77 20.40
CA SER A 197 1.94 8.65 21.64
C SER A 197 3.23 7.84 21.46
N LEU A 198 3.30 6.99 20.42
CA LEU A 198 4.51 6.25 20.07
C LEU A 198 5.64 7.13 19.52
N ASN A 199 5.39 8.42 19.24
CA ASN A 199 6.38 9.43 18.85
C ASN A 199 7.33 8.94 17.73
N THR A 200 6.74 8.45 16.63
CA THR A 200 7.48 7.96 15.45
C THR A 200 8.01 9.09 14.58
N THR A 201 7.56 10.34 14.80
CA THR A 201 7.88 11.56 14.03
C THR A 201 7.53 11.52 12.53
N VAL A 202 6.96 10.42 12.05
CA VAL A 202 6.36 10.30 10.71
C VAL A 202 4.87 10.61 10.75
N LEU A 203 4.29 10.90 9.60
CA LEU A 203 2.85 11.14 9.50
C LEU A 203 2.09 9.82 9.58
N TRP A 204 0.97 9.85 10.31
CA TRP A 204 0.06 8.73 10.43
C TRP A 204 -1.14 8.87 9.50
N VAL A 205 -1.54 7.74 8.95
CA VAL A 205 -2.57 7.61 7.92
C VAL A 205 -3.65 6.64 8.41
N MET A 206 -4.90 6.88 7.99
CA MET A 206 -6.02 5.94 8.14
C MET A 206 -6.80 5.90 6.82
N CYS A 207 -6.88 4.73 6.19
CA CYS A 207 -7.63 4.58 4.95
C CYS A 207 -9.14 4.39 5.19
N THR A 208 -9.95 4.98 4.31
CA THR A 208 -11.42 4.92 4.36
C THR A 208 -11.97 5.32 5.74
N GLN A 209 -11.46 6.43 6.29
CA GLN A 209 -11.83 6.93 7.61
C GLN A 209 -12.18 8.43 7.55
N SER A 210 -13.42 8.77 7.20
CA SER A 210 -13.82 10.17 6.97
C SER A 210 -13.66 11.09 8.19
N ASP A 211 -13.80 10.55 9.40
CA ASP A 211 -13.71 11.23 10.68
C ASP A 211 -12.35 11.02 11.38
N ALA A 212 -11.30 10.64 10.63
CA ALA A 212 -9.95 10.49 11.18
C ALA A 212 -9.56 11.75 11.98
N PRO A 213 -9.22 11.60 13.28
CA PRO A 213 -9.18 12.72 14.20
C PRO A 213 -7.97 13.62 13.94
N ASP A 214 -8.19 14.93 14.00
CA ASP A 214 -7.08 15.85 14.24
C ASP A 214 -6.60 15.68 15.69
N PRO A 215 -5.29 15.77 15.97
CA PRO A 215 -4.75 15.69 17.31
C PRO A 215 -5.44 16.74 18.18
N ILE A 216 -6.10 16.26 19.24
CA ILE A 216 -6.61 17.13 20.27
C ILE A 216 -5.38 17.64 21.01
N VAL A 217 -4.98 18.89 20.74
CA VAL A 217 -4.08 19.59 21.64
C VAL A 217 -4.85 19.81 22.95
N THR A 218 -4.77 18.84 23.87
CA THR A 218 -5.34 19.01 25.21
C THR A 218 -4.58 20.14 25.91
N THR A 219 -5.20 21.31 25.93
CA THR A 219 -4.77 22.50 26.68
C THR A 219 -4.57 22.24 28.18
N GLN A 220 -5.02 21.10 28.70
CA GLN A 220 -4.79 20.66 30.08
C GLN A 220 -3.32 20.29 30.39
N LEU A 221 -2.52 19.83 29.42
CA LEU A 221 -1.11 19.53 29.67
C LEU A 221 -0.26 20.81 29.77
N ILE A 222 -0.67 21.87 29.08
CA ILE A 222 0.00 23.18 29.07
C ILE A 222 -0.20 23.91 30.40
N ALA A 223 -1.37 23.75 31.05
CA ALA A 223 -1.70 24.46 32.28
C ALA A 223 -0.99 23.91 33.54
N GLN A 224 -0.59 22.63 33.56
CA GLN A 224 0.06 22.01 34.73
C GLN A 224 1.59 22.19 34.77
N ILE A 225 2.22 22.56 33.65
CA ILE A 225 3.69 22.66 33.53
C ILE A 225 4.16 24.13 33.60
N LEU A 226 3.26 25.11 33.42
CA LEU A 226 3.57 26.54 33.51
C LEU A 226 3.62 27.03 34.97
N SER A 227 4.67 26.65 35.69
CA SER A 227 5.17 27.46 36.81
C SER A 227 5.92 28.68 36.25
N PRO A 228 5.71 29.90 36.77
CA PRO A 228 6.14 31.15 36.13
C PRO A 228 7.67 31.42 36.11
N ILE A 229 8.54 30.45 36.41
CA ILE A 229 9.97 30.69 36.69
C ILE A 229 10.93 30.21 35.57
N LEU A 230 10.49 29.49 34.53
CA LEU A 230 11.39 28.95 33.50
C LEU A 230 11.07 29.41 32.05
N LEU A 231 10.76 30.69 31.86
CA LEU A 231 10.06 31.18 30.67
C LEU A 231 10.90 31.41 29.38
N VAL A 232 12.21 31.17 29.36
CA VAL A 232 13.03 31.58 28.17
C VAL A 232 13.79 30.43 27.51
N PHE A 233 14.31 29.46 28.28
CA PHE A 233 15.04 28.32 27.70
C PHE A 233 14.16 27.12 27.33
N LEU A 234 13.01 26.95 27.99
CA LEU A 234 12.08 25.86 27.68
C LEU A 234 11.20 26.14 26.45
N VAL A 235 10.95 27.41 26.11
CA VAL A 235 10.00 27.76 25.03
C VAL A 235 10.45 27.22 23.66
N VAL A 236 11.76 27.18 23.37
CA VAL A 236 12.27 26.66 22.09
C VAL A 236 12.21 25.12 22.03
N PHE A 237 12.52 24.44 23.13
CA PHE A 237 12.45 22.97 23.21
C PHE A 237 10.99 22.48 23.23
N PHE A 238 10.11 23.16 23.98
CA PHE A 238 8.67 22.88 24.01
C PHE A 238 7.98 23.23 22.69
N LEU A 239 8.41 24.26 21.95
CA LEU A 239 7.85 24.55 20.62
C LEU A 239 8.16 23.42 19.62
N LEU A 240 9.33 22.77 19.73
CA LEU A 240 9.68 21.62 18.88
C LEU A 240 8.84 20.39 19.24
N GLU A 241 8.65 20.08 20.52
CA GLU A 241 7.78 18.97 20.96
C GLU A 241 6.29 19.23 20.64
N ILE A 242 5.81 20.48 20.76
CA ILE A 242 4.44 20.86 20.39
C ILE A 242 4.21 20.74 18.87
N LEU A 243 5.22 21.01 18.03
CA LEU A 243 5.14 20.84 16.57
C LEU A 243 5.06 19.36 16.15
N VAL A 244 5.69 18.45 16.91
CA VAL A 244 5.58 17.00 16.69
C VAL A 244 4.22 16.47 17.17
N LEU A 245 3.66 17.05 18.25
CA LEU A 245 2.36 16.70 18.84
C LEU A 245 1.13 17.26 18.09
N SER A 246 1.33 17.91 16.95
CA SER A 246 0.26 18.56 16.17
C SER A 246 0.14 18.07 14.72
N CYS A 247 0.75 16.94 14.36
CA CYS A 247 0.55 16.34 13.04
C CYS A 247 -0.83 15.65 12.94
N PRO A 248 -1.72 16.13 12.05
CA PRO A 248 -3.06 15.57 11.93
C PRO A 248 -3.07 14.23 11.21
N TYR A 249 -3.94 13.31 11.64
CA TYR A 249 -4.16 12.05 10.91
C TYR A 249 -4.65 12.35 9.52
N ILE A 250 -4.04 11.72 8.53
CA ILE A 250 -4.45 11.88 7.14
C ILE A 250 -5.42 10.77 6.80
N ASN A 251 -6.67 11.13 6.52
CA ASN A 251 -7.61 10.19 5.94
C ASN A 251 -7.31 10.00 4.44
N THR A 252 -7.42 8.76 3.97
CA THR A 252 -7.10 8.43 2.58
C THR A 252 -8.20 7.62 1.92
N CYS A 253 -8.10 7.46 0.61
CA CYS A 253 -9.05 6.73 -0.19
C CYS A 253 -8.48 5.41 -0.70
N ASN A 254 -9.36 4.43 -0.84
CA ASN A 254 -9.13 3.13 -1.47
C ASN A 254 -10.20 2.91 -2.55
N GLY A 255 -9.87 2.18 -3.61
CA GLY A 255 -10.80 1.89 -4.71
C GLY A 255 -10.14 1.79 -6.07
N CYS A 256 -10.95 1.58 -7.12
CA CYS A 256 -10.48 1.69 -8.50
C CYS A 256 -10.30 3.15 -8.96
N TYR A 257 -11.00 4.09 -8.33
CA TYR A 257 -10.91 5.52 -8.58
C TYR A 257 -11.05 6.30 -7.26
N CYS A 258 -10.15 7.26 -7.05
CA CYS A 258 -10.18 8.19 -5.92
C CYS A 258 -10.05 9.65 -6.36
N ASP A 259 -10.32 9.96 -7.63
CA ASP A 259 -10.21 11.33 -8.15
C ASP A 259 -11.25 12.27 -7.54
N GLY A 260 -12.41 11.76 -7.14
CA GLY A 260 -13.46 12.53 -6.44
C GLY A 260 -13.23 12.65 -4.92
N PHE A 261 -12.28 11.90 -4.36
CA PHE A 261 -11.99 11.97 -2.93
C PHE A 261 -11.42 13.34 -2.53
N THR A 262 -11.83 13.83 -1.37
CA THR A 262 -11.29 15.03 -0.73
C THR A 262 -10.96 14.67 0.72
N PRO A 263 -9.75 15.00 1.21
CA PRO A 263 -9.41 14.78 2.61
C PRO A 263 -10.35 15.58 3.52
N ASN A 264 -10.47 15.16 4.78
CA ASN A 264 -11.40 15.76 5.73
C ASN A 264 -10.98 17.17 6.21
N SER A 265 -9.83 17.65 5.75
CA SER A 265 -9.36 19.03 5.94
C SER A 265 -8.53 19.50 4.72
N PRO A 266 -8.66 20.76 4.29
CA PRO A 266 -7.89 21.31 3.17
C PRO A 266 -6.38 21.44 3.46
N SER A 267 -5.96 21.32 4.72
CA SER A 267 -4.54 21.31 5.11
C SER A 267 -3.86 19.95 4.99
N LYS A 268 -4.61 18.90 4.61
CA LYS A 268 -4.12 17.53 4.47
C LYS A 268 -3.88 17.18 2.98
N PRO A 269 -2.84 16.38 2.67
CA PRO A 269 -2.65 15.88 1.31
C PRO A 269 -3.82 15.00 0.87
N LYS A 270 -4.15 15.06 -0.41
CA LYS A 270 -5.04 14.09 -1.04
C LYS A 270 -4.24 12.84 -1.43
N MET A 271 -4.45 11.75 -0.69
CA MET A 271 -3.70 10.51 -0.85
C MET A 271 -4.63 9.33 -1.16
N TRP A 272 -4.16 8.46 -2.04
CA TRP A 272 -4.82 7.23 -2.47
C TRP A 272 -3.94 6.04 -2.08
N THR A 273 -4.34 5.34 -1.02
CA THR A 273 -3.56 4.25 -0.41
C THR A 273 -3.77 2.91 -1.09
N GLU A 274 -4.91 2.69 -1.76
CA GLU A 274 -5.12 1.45 -2.53
C GLU A 274 -5.81 1.71 -3.85
N ASN A 275 -5.01 1.85 -4.91
CA ASN A 275 -5.49 1.78 -6.29
C ASN A 275 -5.47 0.33 -6.76
N TYR A 276 -6.65 -0.28 -6.87
CA TYR A 276 -6.76 -1.70 -7.19
C TYR A 276 -6.24 -2.02 -8.60
N SER A 277 -5.04 -2.60 -8.70
CA SER A 277 -4.40 -2.90 -10.00
C SER A 277 -5.08 -4.05 -10.76
N GLY A 278 -5.91 -4.80 -10.05
CA GLY A 278 -6.78 -5.89 -10.48
C GLY A 278 -7.66 -6.31 -9.31
N TRP A 279 -7.70 -7.60 -8.96
CA TRP A 279 -8.44 -8.10 -7.81
C TRP A 279 -7.81 -9.40 -7.28
N PHE A 280 -8.15 -9.82 -6.07
CA PHE A 280 -7.71 -11.12 -5.56
C PHE A 280 -8.41 -12.28 -6.28
N LEU A 281 -7.73 -13.43 -6.37
CA LEU A 281 -8.32 -14.66 -6.88
C LEU A 281 -8.91 -15.48 -5.72
N SER A 282 -10.15 -15.93 -5.88
CA SER A 282 -10.77 -16.89 -4.98
C SER A 282 -10.83 -18.28 -5.61
N PHE A 283 -10.72 -19.33 -4.80
CA PHE A 283 -10.89 -20.70 -5.27
C PHE A 283 -12.27 -20.88 -5.92
N GLY A 284 -12.30 -21.43 -7.14
CA GLY A 284 -13.52 -21.65 -7.92
C GLY A 284 -13.97 -20.48 -8.79
N TYR A 285 -13.24 -19.35 -8.79
CA TYR A 285 -13.56 -18.18 -9.61
C TYR A 285 -12.57 -17.97 -10.76
N ALA A 286 -12.96 -17.13 -11.73
CA ALA A 286 -12.10 -16.74 -12.85
C ALA A 286 -10.99 -15.79 -12.39
N VAL A 287 -9.85 -15.80 -13.10
CA VAL A 287 -8.75 -14.88 -12.86
C VAL A 287 -9.20 -13.45 -13.18
N PRO A 288 -9.19 -12.53 -12.19
CA PRO A 288 -9.59 -11.15 -12.41
C PRO A 288 -8.56 -10.39 -13.24
N TYR A 289 -9.02 -9.37 -13.97
CA TYR A 289 -8.19 -8.55 -14.85
C TYR A 289 -8.68 -7.11 -14.83
N ARG A 290 -7.75 -6.15 -14.79
CA ARG A 290 -8.02 -4.72 -14.97
C ARG A 290 -7.13 -4.18 -16.11
N PRO A 291 -7.74 -3.64 -17.19
CA PRO A 291 -6.99 -3.05 -18.30
C PRO A 291 -6.00 -1.98 -17.85
N VAL A 292 -4.83 -1.93 -18.45
CA VAL A 292 -3.81 -0.94 -18.08
C VAL A 292 -4.24 0.48 -18.48
N GLU A 293 -5.00 0.62 -19.56
CA GLU A 293 -5.53 1.89 -20.03
C GLU A 293 -6.43 2.53 -18.97
N ASP A 294 -7.30 1.71 -18.36
CA ASP A 294 -8.17 2.14 -17.27
C ASP A 294 -7.37 2.46 -16.00
N LEU A 295 -6.42 1.60 -15.64
CA LEU A 295 -5.57 1.84 -14.47
C LEU A 295 -4.77 3.13 -14.64
N ALA A 296 -4.17 3.36 -15.80
CA ALA A 296 -3.45 4.60 -16.14
C ALA A 296 -4.38 5.82 -16.16
N PHE A 297 -5.60 5.68 -16.71
CA PHE A 297 -6.62 6.72 -16.70
C PHE A 297 -6.98 7.13 -15.27
N SER A 298 -7.23 6.16 -14.38
CA SER A 298 -7.58 6.43 -12.98
C SER A 298 -6.48 7.19 -12.24
N VAL A 299 -5.21 6.86 -12.49
CA VAL A 299 -4.05 7.53 -11.88
C VAL A 299 -3.85 8.94 -12.45
N ALA A 300 -3.91 9.11 -13.78
CA ALA A 300 -3.80 10.42 -14.40
C ALA A 300 -4.92 11.36 -13.91
N ARG A 301 -6.15 10.84 -13.83
CA ARG A 301 -7.32 11.56 -13.32
C ARG A 301 -7.23 11.90 -11.82
N PHE A 302 -6.54 11.08 -11.03
CA PHE A 302 -6.25 11.41 -9.64
C PHE A 302 -5.28 12.59 -9.52
N PHE A 303 -4.16 12.55 -10.27
CA PHE A 303 -3.16 13.62 -10.25
C PHE A 303 -3.65 14.91 -10.90
N GLU A 304 -4.47 14.87 -11.95
CA GLU A 304 -5.01 16.08 -12.57
C GLU A 304 -5.96 16.86 -11.64
N LYS A 305 -6.56 16.16 -10.66
CA LYS A 305 -7.46 16.72 -9.63
C LYS A 305 -6.78 16.91 -8.28
N GLY A 306 -5.48 17.24 -8.30
CA GLY A 306 -4.72 17.63 -7.11
C GLY A 306 -4.35 16.49 -6.17
N GLY A 307 -4.33 15.24 -6.64
CA GLY A 307 -3.76 14.13 -5.90
C GLY A 307 -2.25 14.29 -5.72
N THR A 308 -1.68 13.83 -4.60
CA THR A 308 -0.24 14.02 -4.30
C THR A 308 0.49 12.73 -3.93
N PHE A 309 -0.23 11.68 -3.54
CA PHE A 309 0.30 10.35 -3.26
C PHE A 309 -0.66 9.30 -3.83
N GLN A 310 -0.16 8.38 -4.64
CA GLN A 310 -0.95 7.26 -5.16
C GLN A 310 -0.18 5.95 -4.99
N ASN A 311 -0.84 4.94 -4.45
CA ASN A 311 -0.30 3.60 -4.25
C ASN A 311 -1.06 2.55 -5.07
N TYR A 312 -0.34 1.67 -5.78
CA TYR A 312 -0.93 0.51 -6.44
C TYR A 312 -1.10 -0.66 -5.47
N TYR A 313 -2.32 -1.11 -5.27
CA TYR A 313 -2.63 -2.31 -4.52
C TYR A 313 -3.13 -3.40 -5.49
N MET A 314 -2.32 -4.36 -5.93
CA MET A 314 -0.90 -4.59 -5.63
C MET A 314 0.01 -4.12 -6.77
N TYR A 315 1.26 -3.74 -6.45
CA TYR A 315 2.30 -3.57 -7.47
C TYR A 315 3.03 -4.89 -7.75
N PHE A 316 3.24 -5.67 -6.69
CA PHE A 316 3.59 -7.08 -6.74
C PHE A 316 2.73 -7.82 -5.71
N GLY A 317 1.93 -8.77 -6.18
CA GLY A 317 1.00 -9.51 -5.34
C GLY A 317 1.63 -10.71 -4.62
N GLY A 318 2.24 -11.62 -5.37
CA GLY A 318 2.95 -12.79 -4.86
C GLY A 318 2.06 -13.99 -4.52
N THR A 319 2.45 -14.77 -3.51
CA THR A 319 1.82 -16.06 -3.17
C THR A 319 1.47 -16.14 -1.69
N ASN A 320 0.29 -16.64 -1.38
CA ASN A 320 -0.12 -17.03 -0.02
C ASN A 320 0.51 -18.39 0.35
N PHE A 321 1.75 -18.38 0.84
CA PHE A 321 2.46 -19.60 1.21
C PHE A 321 1.91 -20.26 2.48
N GLY A 322 2.04 -21.59 2.54
CA GLY A 322 1.58 -22.37 3.68
C GLY A 322 0.06 -22.36 3.79
N ARG A 323 -0.46 -22.47 5.02
CA ARG A 323 -1.90 -22.56 5.29
C ARG A 323 -2.49 -21.39 6.08
N THR A 324 -1.65 -20.56 6.71
CA THR A 324 -2.10 -19.45 7.56
C THR A 324 -1.88 -18.07 6.94
N ALA A 325 -1.63 -18.01 5.61
CA ALA A 325 -1.45 -16.76 4.87
C ALA A 325 -2.74 -16.26 4.22
N GLY A 326 -3.32 -16.99 3.27
CA GLY A 326 -4.53 -16.56 2.57
C GLY A 326 -5.75 -16.57 3.48
N GLY A 327 -6.64 -15.58 3.29
CA GLY A 327 -7.95 -15.55 3.95
C GLY A 327 -8.90 -16.65 3.45
N PRO A 328 -10.12 -16.73 4.02
CA PRO A 328 -11.11 -17.71 3.62
C PRO A 328 -11.39 -17.68 2.10
N LEU A 329 -11.28 -18.84 1.45
CA LEU A 329 -11.46 -19.04 -0.01
C LEU A 329 -10.52 -18.24 -0.91
N ILE A 330 -9.53 -17.52 -0.37
CA ILE A 330 -8.51 -16.86 -1.17
C ILE A 330 -7.57 -17.91 -1.73
N ALA A 331 -7.31 -17.83 -3.03
CA ALA A 331 -6.42 -18.77 -3.70
C ALA A 331 -4.99 -18.67 -3.15
N THR A 332 -4.20 -19.73 -3.37
CA THR A 332 -2.76 -19.70 -3.09
C THR A 332 -2.07 -18.59 -3.90
N SER A 333 -2.46 -18.41 -5.16
CA SER A 333 -2.00 -17.28 -5.97
C SER A 333 -2.61 -15.97 -5.46
N TYR A 334 -1.75 -14.97 -5.29
CA TYR A 334 -2.15 -13.60 -5.03
C TYR A 334 -1.62 -12.66 -6.13
N ASP A 335 -1.59 -13.10 -7.38
CA ASP A 335 -1.07 -12.35 -8.54
C ASP A 335 -1.67 -10.94 -8.68
N TYR A 336 -2.98 -10.82 -8.42
CA TYR A 336 -3.74 -9.56 -8.44
C TYR A 336 -3.82 -8.86 -9.80
N ASP A 337 -3.39 -9.49 -10.91
CA ASP A 337 -3.12 -8.81 -12.18
C ASP A 337 -2.15 -7.63 -12.01
N ALA A 338 -1.21 -7.78 -11.08
CA ALA A 338 -0.28 -6.73 -10.70
C ALA A 338 0.74 -6.44 -11.83
N PRO A 339 1.32 -5.22 -11.87
CA PRO A 339 2.40 -4.85 -12.80
C PRO A 339 3.60 -5.81 -12.77
N ILE A 340 3.91 -6.40 -11.62
CA ILE A 340 4.84 -7.54 -11.52
C ILE A 340 4.02 -8.75 -11.12
N ASP A 341 4.06 -9.81 -11.94
CA ASP A 341 3.28 -11.03 -11.73
C ASP A 341 3.71 -11.81 -10.48
N GLU A 342 2.94 -12.82 -10.09
CA GLU A 342 3.22 -13.68 -8.93
C GLU A 342 4.66 -14.21 -8.86
N TYR A 343 5.27 -14.49 -10.01
CA TYR A 343 6.61 -15.09 -10.13
C TYR A 343 7.73 -14.06 -10.22
N GLY A 344 7.41 -12.77 -10.24
CA GLY A 344 8.37 -11.68 -10.29
C GLY A 344 8.73 -11.20 -11.70
N PHE A 345 8.00 -11.62 -12.74
CA PHE A 345 8.18 -11.09 -14.09
C PHE A 345 7.38 -9.81 -14.29
N THR A 346 7.90 -8.88 -15.10
CA THR A 346 7.15 -7.67 -15.45
C THR A 346 6.01 -8.01 -16.40
N ARG A 347 4.78 -7.68 -16.01
CA ARG A 347 3.58 -7.90 -16.83
C ARG A 347 3.47 -6.82 -17.90
N GLN A 348 3.83 -7.12 -19.14
CA GLN A 348 3.63 -6.20 -20.26
C GLN A 348 2.23 -6.37 -20.88
N PRO A 349 1.63 -5.28 -21.39
CA PRO A 349 2.14 -3.91 -21.43
C PRO A 349 1.94 -3.14 -20.11
N LYS A 350 1.34 -3.77 -19.08
CA LYS A 350 0.92 -3.09 -17.84
C LYS A 350 2.06 -2.32 -17.16
N TRP A 351 3.16 -3.00 -16.83
CA TRP A 351 4.32 -2.41 -16.18
C TRP A 351 4.94 -1.27 -17.01
N GLY A 352 5.13 -1.49 -18.32
CA GLY A 352 5.76 -0.52 -19.21
C GLY A 352 4.94 0.75 -19.39
N HIS A 353 3.63 0.62 -19.57
CA HIS A 353 2.73 1.76 -19.74
C HIS A 353 2.62 2.60 -18.46
N LEU A 354 2.53 1.94 -17.29
CA LEU A 354 2.53 2.66 -15.99
C LEU A 354 3.87 3.35 -15.73
N ARG A 355 5.00 2.73 -16.08
CA ARG A 355 6.32 3.37 -16.00
C ARG A 355 6.37 4.66 -16.81
N ASP A 356 5.83 4.64 -18.04
CA ASP A 356 5.84 5.81 -18.92
C ASP A 356 4.84 6.88 -18.43
N LEU A 357 3.72 6.48 -17.82
CA LEU A 357 2.84 7.37 -17.07
C LEU A 357 3.57 8.06 -15.91
N HIS A 358 4.28 7.30 -15.07
CA HIS A 358 5.02 7.85 -13.92
C HIS A 358 6.04 8.89 -14.36
N LYS A 359 6.83 8.58 -15.40
CA LYS A 359 7.77 9.54 -16.00
C LYS A 359 7.06 10.82 -16.45
N SER A 360 5.89 10.69 -17.06
CA SER A 360 5.11 11.83 -17.54
C SER A 360 4.58 12.69 -16.39
N ILE A 361 4.11 12.08 -15.29
CA ILE A 361 3.72 12.81 -14.07
C ILE A 361 4.94 13.49 -13.43
N LYS A 362 6.10 12.83 -13.39
CA LYS A 362 7.34 13.43 -12.89
C LYS A 362 7.79 14.64 -13.70
N HIS A 363 7.59 14.64 -15.02
CA HIS A 363 7.81 15.84 -15.84
C HIS A 363 6.92 17.02 -15.44
N CYS A 364 5.77 16.76 -14.83
CA CYS A 364 4.85 17.77 -14.30
C CYS A 364 5.08 18.09 -12.80
N GLU A 365 5.98 17.40 -12.09
CA GLU A 365 6.08 17.45 -10.62
C GLU A 365 6.25 18.88 -10.08
N ASP A 366 7.09 19.69 -10.71
CA ASP A 366 7.34 21.08 -10.27
C ASP A 366 6.09 21.98 -10.35
N TYR A 367 5.14 21.67 -11.24
CA TYR A 367 3.85 22.38 -11.30
C TYR A 367 2.88 21.81 -10.25
N LEU A 368 2.78 20.48 -10.17
CA LEU A 368 1.88 19.77 -9.27
C LEU A 368 2.15 20.08 -7.79
N VAL A 369 3.41 20.38 -7.42
CA VAL A 369 3.78 20.69 -6.03
C VAL A 369 3.65 22.16 -5.63
N ASN A 370 3.45 23.05 -6.61
CA ASN A 370 3.47 24.50 -6.42
C ASN A 370 2.17 25.21 -6.78
N ALA A 371 1.23 24.51 -7.45
CA ALA A 371 -0.04 25.07 -7.88
C ALA A 371 -1.20 24.10 -7.69
N ASP A 372 -2.38 24.65 -7.49
CA ASP A 372 -3.65 23.91 -7.52
C ASP A 372 -4.17 23.84 -8.98
N PRO A 373 -4.85 22.76 -9.38
CA PRO A 373 -5.39 22.65 -10.74
C PRO A 373 -6.53 23.64 -10.98
N THR A 374 -6.47 24.32 -12.12
CA THR A 374 -7.60 25.11 -12.65
C THR A 374 -8.34 24.29 -13.69
N GLN A 375 -9.60 23.95 -13.42
CA GLN A 375 -10.47 23.25 -14.34
C GLN A 375 -11.00 24.19 -15.43
N GLN A 376 -10.98 23.74 -16.68
CA GLN A 376 -11.57 24.42 -17.84
C GLN A 376 -12.41 23.40 -18.63
N SER A 377 -13.62 23.78 -19.01
CA SER A 377 -14.46 22.94 -19.87
C SER A 377 -13.98 23.06 -21.32
N LEU A 378 -13.78 21.91 -21.97
CA LEU A 378 -13.49 21.80 -23.41
C LEU A 378 -14.72 21.34 -24.22
N GLY A 379 -15.80 20.95 -23.53
CA GLY A 379 -17.02 20.40 -24.10
C GLY A 379 -17.76 19.51 -23.10
N THR A 380 -18.80 18.82 -23.55
CA THR A 380 -19.51 17.81 -22.75
C THR A 380 -18.57 16.62 -22.48
N ASN A 381 -18.35 16.26 -21.20
CA ASN A 381 -17.42 15.21 -20.77
C ASN A 381 -15.94 15.43 -21.16
N LEU A 382 -15.58 16.66 -21.55
CA LEU A 382 -14.24 17.03 -21.99
C LEU A 382 -13.72 18.16 -21.11
N GLU A 383 -12.60 17.93 -20.45
CA GLU A 383 -12.04 18.86 -19.45
C GLU A 383 -10.54 19.05 -19.65
N ALA A 384 -10.05 20.25 -19.34
CA ALA A 384 -8.64 20.53 -19.13
C ALA A 384 -8.41 20.89 -17.65
N HIS A 385 -7.43 20.26 -17.02
CA HIS A 385 -6.92 20.67 -15.71
C HIS A 385 -5.53 21.24 -15.89
N VAL A 386 -5.36 22.51 -15.55
CA VAL A 386 -4.12 23.25 -15.80
C VAL A 386 -3.47 23.71 -14.51
N TYR A 387 -2.20 23.37 -14.35
CA TYR A 387 -1.34 23.78 -13.24
C TYR A 387 -0.44 24.92 -13.69
N TYR A 388 -0.76 26.14 -13.24
CA TYR A 388 -0.01 27.34 -13.60
C TYR A 388 1.09 27.62 -12.57
N LYS A 389 2.35 27.58 -13.01
CA LYS A 389 3.47 28.11 -12.22
C LYS A 389 3.59 29.62 -12.40
N THR A 390 3.41 30.09 -13.64
CA THR A 390 3.20 31.50 -13.99
C THR A 390 2.16 31.60 -15.10
N SER A 391 1.80 32.80 -15.56
CA SER A 391 0.79 32.96 -16.62
C SER A 391 1.14 32.28 -17.94
N ASN A 392 2.44 32.08 -18.23
CA ASN A 392 2.95 31.52 -19.49
C ASN A 392 3.66 30.17 -19.30
N ASP A 393 3.68 29.63 -18.08
CA ASP A 393 4.42 28.42 -17.71
C ASP A 393 3.49 27.47 -16.95
N CYS A 394 3.08 26.39 -17.61
CA CYS A 394 2.09 25.47 -17.08
C CYS A 394 2.27 24.03 -17.55
N ALA A 395 1.72 23.12 -16.77
CA ALA A 395 1.42 21.75 -17.18
C ALA A 395 -0.09 21.56 -17.28
N ALA A 396 -0.55 20.74 -18.21
CA ALA A 396 -1.97 20.47 -18.43
C ALA A 396 -2.27 18.98 -18.58
N PHE A 397 -3.46 18.60 -18.14
CA PHE A 397 -4.07 17.30 -18.34
C PHE A 397 -5.36 17.53 -19.13
N LEU A 398 -5.49 16.88 -20.28
CA LEU A 398 -6.67 16.98 -21.13
C LEU A 398 -7.41 15.64 -21.08
N ALA A 399 -8.61 15.64 -20.51
CA ALA A 399 -9.37 14.45 -20.24
C ALA A 399 -10.62 14.34 -21.11
N ASN A 400 -10.85 13.13 -21.61
CA ASN A 400 -12.11 12.70 -22.20
C ASN A 400 -12.73 11.62 -21.31
N TYR A 401 -13.83 11.98 -20.64
CA TYR A 401 -14.57 11.08 -19.76
C TYR A 401 -15.70 10.35 -20.48
N ASP A 402 -15.94 10.60 -21.77
CA ASP A 402 -16.84 9.77 -22.55
C ASP A 402 -16.24 8.38 -22.68
N SER A 403 -17.02 7.35 -22.33
CA SER A 403 -16.55 5.96 -22.33
C SER A 403 -16.58 5.31 -23.71
N SER A 404 -17.12 5.99 -24.72
CA SER A 404 -17.41 5.40 -26.03
C SER A 404 -17.07 6.27 -27.24
N VAL A 405 -16.91 7.58 -27.05
CA VAL A 405 -16.72 8.55 -28.13
C VAL A 405 -15.37 9.24 -28.02
N ASP A 406 -14.55 9.11 -29.06
CA ASP A 406 -13.33 9.89 -29.23
C ASP A 406 -13.66 11.35 -29.55
N ALA A 407 -12.80 12.29 -29.15
CA ALA A 407 -13.02 13.71 -29.36
C ALA A 407 -11.78 14.45 -29.87
N ASN A 408 -12.00 15.48 -30.68
CA ASN A 408 -11.00 16.50 -30.99
C ASN A 408 -11.32 17.77 -30.22
N VAL A 409 -10.39 18.24 -29.40
CA VAL A 409 -10.54 19.46 -28.58
C VAL A 409 -9.57 20.54 -29.02
N SER A 410 -9.94 21.80 -28.81
CA SER A 410 -9.06 22.95 -28.98
C SER A 410 -8.60 23.44 -27.61
N PHE A 411 -7.29 23.48 -27.37
CA PHE A 411 -6.69 23.97 -26.12
C PHE A 411 -5.46 24.82 -26.43
N ASN A 412 -5.40 26.05 -25.89
CA ASN A 412 -4.34 27.03 -26.17
C ASN A 412 -4.07 27.26 -27.68
N GLY A 413 -5.12 27.21 -28.51
CA GLY A 413 -5.02 27.40 -29.96
C GLY A 413 -4.52 26.18 -30.76
N ASN A 414 -4.21 25.07 -30.10
CA ASN A 414 -3.82 23.81 -30.73
C ASN A 414 -4.98 22.80 -30.69
N SER A 415 -5.00 21.87 -31.65
CA SER A 415 -5.99 20.79 -31.69
C SER A 415 -5.40 19.48 -31.16
N TYR A 416 -6.12 18.79 -30.29
CA TYR A 416 -5.71 17.52 -29.69
C TYR A 416 -6.77 16.44 -29.88
N PHE A 417 -6.34 15.26 -30.29
CA PHE A 417 -7.18 14.05 -30.35
C PHE A 417 -7.12 13.30 -29.01
N LEU A 418 -8.27 13.15 -28.37
CA LEU A 418 -8.46 12.44 -27.12
C LEU A 418 -9.32 11.18 -27.36
N PRO A 419 -8.73 9.97 -27.28
CA PRO A 419 -9.51 8.74 -27.25
C PRO A 419 -10.56 8.75 -26.14
N ALA A 420 -11.63 7.98 -26.30
CA ALA A 420 -12.59 7.69 -25.24
C ALA A 420 -11.88 7.20 -23.98
N TRP A 421 -12.37 7.63 -22.82
CA TRP A 421 -11.87 7.24 -21.49
C TRP A 421 -10.35 7.42 -21.34
N SER A 422 -9.86 8.61 -21.69
CA SER A 422 -8.41 8.87 -21.70
C SER A 422 -8.03 10.25 -21.15
N VAL A 423 -6.81 10.34 -20.63
CA VAL A 423 -6.17 11.61 -20.24
C VAL A 423 -4.87 11.74 -21.02
N SER A 424 -4.66 12.88 -21.67
CA SER A 424 -3.39 13.29 -22.28
C SER A 424 -2.62 14.22 -21.34
N ILE A 425 -1.32 13.99 -21.16
CA ILE A 425 -0.45 14.78 -20.28
C ILE A 425 0.48 15.67 -21.11
N LEU A 426 0.46 16.97 -20.80
CA LEU A 426 1.23 18.02 -21.49
C LEU A 426 2.06 18.81 -20.46
N PRO A 427 3.34 18.47 -20.23
CA PRO A 427 4.17 19.13 -19.21
C PRO A 427 4.51 20.60 -19.52
N ASP A 428 4.25 21.04 -20.75
CA ASP A 428 4.48 22.40 -21.26
C ASP A 428 3.20 23.06 -21.81
N CYS A 429 2.04 22.47 -21.51
CA CYS A 429 0.72 22.86 -22.04
C CYS A 429 0.60 22.86 -23.59
N LYS A 430 1.54 22.22 -24.30
CA LYS A 430 1.61 22.23 -25.78
C LYS A 430 1.80 20.84 -26.38
N ASN A 431 2.74 20.06 -25.87
CA ASN A 431 3.12 18.78 -26.45
C ASN A 431 2.59 17.63 -25.58
N VAL A 432 1.81 16.74 -26.19
CA VAL A 432 1.36 15.51 -25.52
C VAL A 432 2.52 14.53 -25.47
N ILE A 433 3.00 14.20 -24.28
CA ILE A 433 4.06 13.20 -24.08
C ILE A 433 3.52 11.82 -23.76
N PHE A 434 2.27 11.74 -23.28
CA PHE A 434 1.61 10.50 -22.89
C PHE A 434 0.09 10.64 -22.99
N ASN A 435 -0.58 9.56 -23.37
CA ASN A 435 -2.03 9.42 -23.27
C ASN A 435 -2.36 8.04 -22.70
N THR A 436 -3.29 8.00 -21.74
CA THR A 436 -3.59 6.78 -20.97
C THR A 436 -4.16 5.64 -21.80
N ALA A 437 -4.80 5.92 -22.93
CA ALA A 437 -5.37 4.90 -23.84
C ALA A 437 -4.44 4.52 -25.01
N LYS A 438 -3.33 5.25 -25.23
CA LYS A 438 -2.38 4.98 -26.32
C LYS A 438 -1.22 4.11 -25.82
N VAL A 439 -1.44 2.80 -25.77
CA VAL A 439 -0.42 1.82 -25.33
C VAL A 439 0.56 1.52 -26.47
N ASP A 440 1.82 1.89 -26.31
CA ASP A 440 2.88 1.66 -27.30
C ASP A 440 3.43 0.22 -27.23
N VAL A 441 2.68 -0.73 -27.77
CA VAL A 441 3.05 -2.17 -27.77
C VAL A 441 4.35 -2.47 -28.53
N HIS A 442 4.80 -1.63 -29.47
CA HIS A 442 6.00 -1.88 -30.27
C HIS A 442 7.30 -1.75 -29.47
N LYS A 443 7.30 -1.02 -28.34
CA LYS A 443 8.44 -0.94 -27.42
C LYS A 443 8.67 -2.22 -26.61
N PHE A 444 7.69 -3.13 -26.58
CA PHE A 444 7.68 -4.29 -25.66
C PHE A 444 7.85 -5.65 -26.35
N TYR A 445 7.80 -5.70 -27.69
CA TYR A 445 8.09 -6.91 -28.46
C TYR A 445 9.60 -7.08 -28.65
N VAL A 446 10.29 -7.70 -27.70
CA VAL A 446 11.57 -8.36 -27.98
C VAL A 446 11.45 -9.84 -27.59
N GLU A 447 11.39 -10.69 -28.62
CA GLU A 447 11.40 -12.16 -28.65
C GLU A 447 10.20 -12.94 -28.05
N LYS A 448 9.13 -13.06 -28.83
CA LYS A 448 8.30 -14.29 -28.83
C LYS A 448 9.11 -15.43 -29.45
N LEU A 449 9.81 -16.23 -28.64
CA LEU A 449 10.24 -17.56 -29.08
C LEU A 449 9.07 -18.53 -28.95
N PHE A 450 8.54 -18.95 -30.09
CA PHE A 450 7.62 -20.07 -30.24
C PHE A 450 8.22 -21.34 -29.61
N CYS A 451 7.48 -22.00 -28.72
CA CYS A 451 7.73 -23.41 -28.42
C CYS A 451 6.40 -24.17 -28.20
N CYS A 452 6.30 -25.28 -28.95
CA CYS A 452 5.27 -26.31 -29.12
C CYS A 452 4.11 -26.51 -28.11
N PRO A 453 2.97 -27.08 -28.57
CA PRO A 453 1.80 -27.36 -27.74
C PRO A 453 1.94 -28.72 -27.04
N MET A 454 2.04 -28.72 -25.71
CA MET A 454 1.63 -29.76 -24.74
C MET A 454 2.52 -29.68 -23.49
N SER A 455 2.31 -28.65 -22.68
CA SER A 455 2.67 -28.60 -21.25
C SER A 455 2.35 -27.21 -20.76
N VAL A 456 1.63 -27.10 -19.64
CA VAL A 456 1.31 -25.89 -18.86
C VAL A 456 2.00 -24.63 -19.41
N GLU A 457 1.29 -23.90 -20.27
CA GLU A 457 1.77 -22.60 -20.75
C GLU A 457 1.71 -21.63 -19.58
N VAL A 458 2.83 -21.45 -18.90
CA VAL A 458 3.12 -20.17 -18.24
C VAL A 458 3.27 -19.17 -19.39
N VAL A 459 2.18 -18.51 -19.75
CA VAL A 459 2.20 -17.40 -20.70
C VAL A 459 2.87 -16.22 -19.98
N SER A 460 4.21 -16.21 -19.96
CA SER A 460 5.00 -15.06 -19.54
C SER A 460 5.83 -14.60 -20.73
N GLN A 461 5.57 -13.38 -21.18
CA GLN A 461 6.36 -12.70 -22.21
C GLN A 461 7.72 -12.36 -21.59
N ARG A 462 8.76 -13.12 -21.95
CA ARG A 462 10.15 -12.83 -21.57
C ARG A 462 10.58 -11.49 -22.16
N THR A 463 11.28 -10.66 -21.39
CA THR A 463 11.97 -9.48 -21.93
C THR A 463 13.49 -9.69 -21.90
N VAL A 464 14.21 -9.04 -22.84
CA VAL A 464 15.67 -9.16 -23.02
C VAL A 464 16.49 -8.70 -21.79
N GLY A 465 15.85 -8.10 -20.78
CA GLY A 465 16.48 -7.70 -19.51
C GLY A 465 16.45 -8.74 -18.38
N ASP A 466 15.70 -9.85 -18.50
CA ASP A 466 15.45 -10.80 -17.41
C ASP A 466 16.61 -11.80 -17.12
N VAL A 467 17.84 -11.46 -17.55
CA VAL A 467 19.00 -12.37 -17.59
C VAL A 467 19.53 -12.76 -16.19
N ALA A 468 19.14 -12.05 -15.12
CA ALA A 468 19.66 -12.29 -13.78
C ALA A 468 19.05 -13.53 -13.08
N LEU A 469 17.78 -13.86 -13.33
CA LEU A 469 17.11 -15.05 -12.75
C LEU A 469 17.34 -16.33 -13.57
N ALA A 470 17.77 -16.20 -14.83
CA ALA A 470 17.87 -17.33 -15.76
C ALA A 470 19.25 -17.99 -15.84
N ARG A 471 20.24 -17.52 -15.07
CA ARG A 471 21.64 -17.95 -15.27
C ARG A 471 21.95 -19.42 -14.94
N ASN A 472 21.02 -20.23 -14.44
CA ASN A 472 21.30 -21.63 -14.07
C ASN A 472 20.15 -22.64 -14.29
N THR A 473 19.16 -22.35 -15.14
CA THR A 473 18.14 -23.37 -15.42
C THR A 473 17.77 -23.37 -16.89
N SER A 474 18.38 -24.30 -17.63
CA SER A 474 17.88 -24.63 -18.95
C SER A 474 16.48 -25.25 -18.81
N VAL A 475 15.51 -24.87 -19.64
CA VAL A 475 14.18 -25.50 -19.64
C VAL A 475 14.27 -27.01 -19.93
N SER A 476 15.38 -27.45 -20.55
CA SER A 476 15.76 -28.85 -20.72
C SER A 476 16.19 -29.59 -19.44
N GLU A 477 16.53 -28.90 -18.35
CA GLU A 477 16.86 -29.53 -17.04
C GLU A 477 15.62 -29.75 -16.17
N LEU A 478 14.48 -29.14 -16.50
CA LEU A 478 13.16 -29.48 -15.95
C LEU A 478 12.54 -30.68 -16.70
N SER A 479 13.37 -31.66 -17.06
CA SER A 479 12.93 -33.03 -16.94
C SER A 479 12.60 -33.20 -15.47
N LEU A 480 11.31 -33.14 -15.10
CA LEU A 480 10.82 -33.76 -13.87
C LEU A 480 11.31 -35.21 -13.92
N ALA A 481 12.53 -35.44 -13.43
CA ALA A 481 13.16 -36.74 -13.37
C ALA A 481 12.11 -37.65 -12.79
N SER A 482 11.71 -38.70 -13.52
CA SER A 482 10.55 -39.53 -13.22
C SER A 482 10.38 -39.68 -11.71
N SER A 483 9.53 -38.85 -11.10
CA SER A 483 9.50 -38.77 -9.65
C SER A 483 9.03 -40.14 -9.17
N LYS A 484 9.87 -40.83 -8.40
CA LYS A 484 9.46 -42.09 -7.77
C LYS A 484 8.42 -41.73 -6.70
N TRP A 485 7.15 -41.80 -7.07
CA TRP A 485 6.05 -41.54 -6.15
C TRP A 485 5.86 -42.72 -5.20
N SER A 486 5.79 -42.43 -3.91
CA SER A 486 5.18 -43.30 -2.91
C SER A 486 3.84 -42.71 -2.50
N TRP A 487 2.90 -43.56 -2.13
CA TRP A 487 1.60 -43.13 -1.62
C TRP A 487 1.36 -43.74 -0.24
N TYR A 488 0.62 -43.02 0.59
CA TYR A 488 0.08 -43.49 1.85
C TYR A 488 -1.42 -43.20 1.82
N LYS A 489 -2.22 -44.17 2.24
CA LYS A 489 -3.66 -43.98 2.37
C LYS A 489 -3.93 -43.53 3.80
N GLU A 490 -4.25 -42.26 3.97
CA GLU A 490 -4.81 -41.75 5.22
C GLU A 490 -6.07 -42.58 5.56
N GLU A 491 -6.17 -43.05 6.81
CA GLU A 491 -7.34 -43.80 7.26
C GLU A 491 -8.59 -42.87 7.26
N VAL A 492 -9.83 -43.40 7.41
CA VAL A 492 -11.10 -42.60 7.45
C VAL A 492 -11.85 -42.79 8.79
N GLY A 493 -12.13 -41.72 9.57
CA GLY A 493 -12.43 -41.79 11.02
C GLY A 493 -11.44 -41.11 11.98
N VAL A 494 -11.36 -41.61 13.22
CA VAL A 494 -10.57 -41.02 14.33
C VAL A 494 -9.53 -42.03 14.82
N TRP A 495 -8.25 -41.73 14.60
CA TRP A 495 -7.10 -42.57 15.03
C TRP A 495 -6.12 -41.84 15.95
N SER A 496 -6.26 -40.52 16.12
CA SER A 496 -5.28 -39.76 16.90
C SER A 496 -5.50 -39.92 18.40
N ASN A 497 -4.41 -39.96 19.17
CA ASN A 497 -4.46 -39.90 20.64
C ASN A 497 -5.07 -38.59 21.18
N ASN A 498 -5.24 -37.58 20.33
CA ASN A 498 -5.88 -36.30 20.67
C ASN A 498 -7.40 -36.31 20.44
N SER A 499 -8.00 -37.47 20.18
CA SER A 499 -9.46 -37.61 20.09
C SER A 499 -10.13 -37.38 21.44
N PHE A 500 -11.29 -36.73 21.43
CA PHE A 500 -12.08 -36.51 22.62
C PHE A 500 -13.58 -36.57 22.30
N VAL A 501 -14.41 -36.73 23.34
CA VAL A 501 -15.88 -36.85 23.20
C VAL A 501 -16.53 -35.61 23.80
N ALA A 502 -17.53 -35.07 23.10
CA ALA A 502 -18.39 -34.01 23.60
C ALA A 502 -19.86 -34.40 23.44
N SER A 503 -20.72 -33.93 24.35
CA SER A 503 -22.16 -34.18 24.31
C SER A 503 -22.91 -33.30 23.29
N SER A 504 -22.19 -32.42 22.59
CA SER A 504 -22.72 -31.49 21.59
C SER A 504 -21.73 -31.30 20.45
N LEU A 505 -22.21 -30.78 19.32
CA LEU A 505 -21.33 -30.30 18.25
C LEU A 505 -20.48 -29.13 18.76
N LEU A 506 -19.21 -29.15 18.38
CA LEU A 506 -18.26 -28.10 18.70
C LEU A 506 -18.07 -27.20 17.47
N GLU A 507 -17.55 -26.00 17.70
CA GLU A 507 -17.17 -25.10 16.61
C GLU A 507 -15.71 -25.42 16.20
N GLN A 508 -15.42 -25.36 14.90
CA GLN A 508 -14.15 -25.84 14.34
C GLN A 508 -12.95 -25.00 14.77
N ILE A 509 -13.04 -23.68 14.74
CA ILE A 509 -11.95 -22.77 15.15
C ILE A 509 -11.66 -22.98 16.63
N ASN A 510 -12.69 -23.07 17.46
CA ASN A 510 -12.55 -23.29 18.89
C ASN A 510 -11.94 -24.65 19.23
N THR A 511 -12.16 -25.65 18.39
CA THR A 511 -11.63 -27.00 18.58
C THR A 511 -10.20 -27.15 18.06
N THR A 512 -9.95 -26.71 16.83
CA THR A 512 -8.66 -26.88 16.14
C THR A 512 -7.63 -25.84 16.54
N LYS A 513 -8.07 -24.68 17.03
CA LYS A 513 -7.22 -23.52 17.31
C LYS A 513 -6.38 -23.11 16.08
N ASP A 514 -6.89 -23.36 14.88
CA ASP A 514 -6.18 -23.17 13.59
C ASP A 514 -4.81 -23.87 13.53
N ILE A 515 -4.64 -24.98 14.25
CA ILE A 515 -3.46 -25.86 14.12
C ILE A 515 -3.56 -26.71 12.83
N SER A 516 -4.78 -26.98 12.37
CA SER A 516 -5.08 -27.78 11.18
C SER A 516 -6.33 -27.26 10.48
N ASP A 517 -6.37 -27.42 9.16
CA ASP A 517 -7.56 -27.14 8.33
C ASP A 517 -8.68 -28.16 8.56
N PHE A 518 -8.35 -29.32 9.15
CA PHE A 518 -9.23 -30.47 9.25
C PHE A 518 -9.67 -30.74 10.69
N LEU A 519 -10.97 -31.00 10.85
CA LEU A 519 -11.57 -31.51 12.08
C LEU A 519 -12.55 -32.65 11.76
N TRP A 520 -12.32 -33.80 12.37
CA TRP A 520 -13.20 -34.96 12.22
C TRP A 520 -14.35 -34.92 13.21
N TYR A 521 -15.59 -34.95 12.70
CA TYR A 521 -16.79 -35.17 13.50
C TYR A 521 -17.29 -36.59 13.30
N THR A 522 -17.41 -37.35 14.39
CA THR A 522 -17.98 -38.70 14.38
C THR A 522 -19.05 -38.83 15.46
N THR A 523 -20.23 -39.33 15.10
CA THR A 523 -21.27 -39.76 16.05
C THR A 523 -21.49 -41.25 15.89
N ARG A 524 -21.86 -41.95 16.97
CA ARG A 524 -22.31 -43.34 16.91
C ARG A 524 -23.81 -43.42 16.76
#